data_AF-A0A453A2B5-F1
#
_entry.id   AF-A0A453A2B5-F1
#
_cell.length_a   1.000
_cell.length_b   1.000
_cell.length_c   1.000
_cell.angle_alpha   90.00
_cell.angle_beta   90.00
_cell.angle_gamma   90.00
#
_symmetry.space_group_name_H-M   'P 1'
#
loop_
_entity.id
_entity.type
_entity.pdbx_description
1 polymer ?
#
loop_
_entity_poly.entity_id
_entity_poly.type
_entity_poly.pdbx_seq_one_letter_code
_entity_poly.pdbx_strand_id
1 'polypeptide(L)'
;GDIESMPFIEALGQFSYRVGAGNFCLVHVSLVPVLNVVGEQKTKPTQHSVRGLRGLGLTPNMLACRSTKELEENVKEKLSQFCHVP
;
A
#
# COMPACT_ATOMS: atom_id res chain seq x y z
N GLY A 1 2.90 -2.02 -10.99
CA GLY A 1 2.21 -1.09 -11.90
C GLY A 1 2.87 -1.16 -13.26
N ASP A 2 4.20 -1.13 -13.26
CA ASP A 2 5.02 -1.28 -14.45
C ASP A 2 5.10 -2.74 -14.91
N ILE A 3 5.14 -2.94 -16.22
CA ILE A 3 5.20 -4.25 -16.89
C ILE A 3 6.43 -5.04 -16.42
N GLU A 4 7.55 -4.35 -16.22
CA GLU A 4 8.81 -4.93 -15.76
C GLU A 4 8.67 -5.64 -14.39
N SER A 5 7.76 -5.17 -13.54
CA SER A 5 7.54 -5.73 -12.20
C SER A 5 6.59 -6.93 -12.19
N MET A 6 5.79 -7.15 -13.24
CA MET A 6 4.74 -8.17 -13.25
C MET A 6 5.24 -9.60 -12.96
N PRO A 7 6.37 -10.06 -13.53
CA PRO A 7 6.86 -11.42 -13.24
C PRO A 7 7.19 -11.63 -11.75
N PHE A 8 7.72 -10.59 -11.09
CA PHE A 8 8.05 -10.66 -9.66
C PHE A 8 6.81 -10.69 -8.77
N ILE A 9 5.78 -9.91 -9.13
CA ILE A 9 4.52 -9.87 -8.40
C ILE A 9 3.81 -11.23 -8.47
N GLU A 10 3.77 -11.85 -9.66
CA GLU A 10 3.19 -13.19 -9.83
C GLU A 10 3.98 -14.24 -9.02
N ALA A 11 5.32 -14.21 -9.09
CA ALA A 11 6.16 -15.12 -8.33
C ALA A 11 5.95 -14.99 -6.81
N LEU A 12 5.80 -13.76 -6.30
CA LEU A 12 5.48 -13.50 -4.90
C LEU A 12 4.07 -13.99 -4.53
N GLY A 13 3.09 -13.82 -5.41
CA GLY A 13 1.74 -14.36 -5.25
C GLY A 13 1.76 -15.87 -5.04
N GLN A 14 2.38 -16.60 -5.96
CA GLN A 14 2.55 -18.06 -5.86
C GLN A 14 3.33 -18.48 -4.61
N PHE A 15 4.39 -17.75 -4.27
CA PHE A 15 5.19 -18.04 -3.09
C PHE A 15 4.39 -17.86 -1.79
N SER A 16 3.61 -16.78 -1.68
CA SER A 16 2.77 -16.50 -0.51
C SER A 16 1.74 -17.62 -0.26
N TYR A 17 1.15 -18.16 -1.33
CA TYR A 17 0.24 -19.30 -1.24
C TYR A 17 0.96 -20.56 -0.76
N ARG A 18 2.15 -20.82 -1.30
CA ARG A 18 2.94 -22.02 -0.98
C ARG A 18 3.39 -22.07 0.47
N VAL A 19 3.84 -20.95 1.05
CA VAL A 19 4.34 -20.91 2.44
C VAL A 19 3.23 -20.83 3.48
N GLY A 20 2.02 -20.44 3.06
CA GLY A 20 0.84 -20.36 3.92
C GLY A 20 0.83 -19.14 4.86
N ALA A 21 -0.27 -19.00 5.59
CA ALA A 21 -0.48 -17.90 6.52
C ALA A 21 0.56 -17.89 7.66
N GLY A 22 1.02 -16.71 8.05
CA GLY A 22 2.01 -16.52 9.12
C GLY A 22 3.48 -16.64 8.68
N ASN A 23 3.74 -17.17 7.48
CA ASN A 23 5.11 -17.33 6.94
C ASN A 23 5.44 -16.33 5.82
N PHE A 24 4.53 -15.38 5.56
CA PHE A 24 4.69 -14.34 4.54
C PHE A 24 4.16 -13.01 5.08
N CYS A 25 4.89 -11.93 4.81
CA CYS A 25 4.48 -10.56 5.16
C CYS A 25 4.79 -9.64 3.98
N LEU A 26 3.80 -8.84 3.58
CA LEU A 26 3.91 -7.85 2.51
C LEU A 26 3.80 -6.44 3.07
N VAL A 27 4.86 -5.65 2.89
CA VAL A 27 4.88 -4.23 3.22
C VAL A 27 4.78 -3.43 1.94
N HIS A 28 3.70 -2.66 1.79
CA HIS A 28 3.51 -1.80 0.62
C HIS A 28 3.92 -0.37 0.92
N VAL A 29 4.94 0.12 0.22
CA VAL A 29 5.45 1.48 0.38
C VAL A 29 4.71 2.41 -0.58
N SER A 30 4.14 3.50 -0.07
CA SER A 30 3.41 4.48 -0.90
C SER A 30 3.71 5.90 -0.46
N LEU A 31 3.54 6.86 -1.38
CA LEU A 31 3.73 8.29 -1.10
C LEU A 31 2.38 8.93 -0.75
N VAL A 32 2.32 9.62 0.39
CA VAL A 32 1.24 10.51 0.80
C VAL A 32 1.72 11.95 0.61
N PRO A 33 1.43 12.58 -0.54
CA PRO A 33 1.91 13.93 -0.81
C PRO A 33 1.16 14.95 0.05
N VAL A 34 1.89 15.97 0.49
CA VAL A 34 1.37 17.14 1.21
C VAL A 34 1.28 18.29 0.21
N LEU A 35 0.07 18.84 0.01
CA LEU A 35 -0.09 19.98 -0.89
C LEU A 35 0.39 21.26 -0.21
N ASN A 36 1.47 21.85 -0.73
CA ASN A 36 2.16 23.00 -0.12
C ASN A 36 1.26 24.21 0.19
N VAL A 37 0.17 24.40 -0.55
CA VAL A 37 -0.72 25.56 -0.42
C VAL A 37 -1.63 25.47 0.81
N VAL A 38 -2.03 24.25 1.20
CA VAL A 38 -3.06 24.01 2.24
C VAL A 38 -2.55 23.10 3.36
N GLY A 39 -1.41 22.44 3.18
CA GLY A 39 -0.88 21.45 4.12
C GLY A 39 -1.63 20.11 4.11
N GLU A 40 -2.63 19.96 3.23
CA GLU A 40 -3.49 18.78 3.18
C GLU A 40 -2.73 17.54 2.68
N GLN A 41 -2.84 16.45 3.44
CA GLN A 41 -2.28 15.14 3.10
C GLN A 41 -3.25 14.34 2.22
N LYS A 42 -2.82 13.98 1.00
CA LYS A 42 -3.69 13.28 0.05
C LYS A 42 -3.53 11.77 0.13
N THR A 43 -4.59 11.07 0.55
CA THR A 43 -4.61 9.59 0.67
C THR A 43 -4.94 8.86 -0.64
N LYS A 44 -5.57 9.53 -1.61
CA LYS A 44 -6.07 8.92 -2.84
C LYS A 44 -4.99 8.20 -3.68
N PRO A 45 -3.77 8.74 -3.86
CA PRO A 45 -2.70 8.01 -4.55
C PRO A 45 -2.37 6.67 -3.90
N THR A 46 -2.28 6.62 -2.57
CA THR A 46 -2.04 5.38 -1.83
C THR A 46 -3.20 4.40 -1.99
N GLN A 47 -4.45 4.87 -1.92
CA GLN A 47 -5.63 4.03 -2.13
C GLN A 47 -5.63 3.39 -3.53
N HIS A 48 -5.31 4.15 -4.57
CA HIS A 48 -5.19 3.62 -5.94
C HIS A 48 -4.05 2.61 -6.06
N SER A 49 -2.92 2.87 -5.41
CA SER A 49 -1.76 1.99 -5.41
C SER A 49 -2.09 0.64 -4.74
N VAL A 50 -2.76 0.66 -3.58
CA VAL A 50 -3.22 -0.57 -2.89
C VAL A 50 -4.25 -1.32 -3.73
N ARG A 51 -5.19 -0.62 -4.37
CA ARG A 51 -6.15 -1.25 -5.28
C ARG A 51 -5.46 -1.94 -6.45
N GLY A 52 -4.43 -1.31 -7.02
CA GLY A 52 -3.63 -1.90 -8.08
C GLY A 52 -2.89 -3.16 -7.62
N LEU A 53 -2.24 -3.11 -6.45
CA LEU A 53 -1.57 -4.26 -5.85
C LEU A 53 -2.52 -5.44 -5.62
N ARG A 54 -3.72 -5.17 -5.09
CA ARG A 54 -4.77 -6.18 -4.91
C ARG A 54 -5.28 -6.75 -6.22
N GLY A 55 -5.41 -5.92 -7.26
CA GLY A 55 -5.75 -6.38 -8.60
C GLY A 55 -4.74 -7.36 -9.20
N LEU A 56 -3.50 -7.35 -8.70
CA LEU A 56 -2.44 -8.30 -9.05
C LEU A 56 -2.37 -9.51 -8.10
N GLY A 57 -3.37 -9.70 -7.23
CA GLY A 57 -3.46 -10.86 -6.33
C GLY A 57 -2.70 -10.71 -5.00
N LEU A 58 -2.08 -9.56 -4.73
CA LEU A 58 -1.34 -9.33 -3.48
C LEU A 58 -2.09 -8.37 -2.54
N THR A 59 -2.21 -8.76 -1.28
CA THR A 59 -2.81 -7.92 -0.24
C THR A 59 -1.74 -7.50 0.78
N PRO A 60 -1.55 -6.19 1.02
CA PRO A 60 -0.53 -5.74 1.97
C PRO A 60 -0.95 -6.04 3.41
N ASN A 61 0.01 -6.48 4.22
CA ASN A 61 -0.15 -6.61 5.67
C ASN A 61 0.14 -5.29 6.38
N MET A 62 1.00 -4.45 5.81
CA MET A 62 1.38 -3.15 6.36
C MET A 62 1.53 -2.11 5.25
N LEU A 63 1.18 -0.87 5.56
CA LEU A 63 1.47 0.29 4.71
C LEU A 63 2.64 1.08 5.30
N ALA A 64 3.67 1.29 4.49
CA ALA A 64 4.75 2.22 4.80
C ALA A 64 4.51 3.52 4.02
N CYS A 65 3.89 4.49 4.67
CA CYS A 65 3.54 5.76 4.04
C CYS A 65 4.69 6.76 4.15
N ARG A 66 5.30 7.09 3.02
CA ARG A 66 6.27 8.17 2.91
C ARG A 66 5.54 9.50 2.81
N SER A 67 5.96 10.49 3.58
CA SER A 67 5.43 11.86 3.50
C SER A 67 6.49 12.86 3.95
N THR A 68 6.33 14.12 3.56
CA THR A 68 7.21 15.23 3.98
C THR A 68 6.88 15.75 5.38
N LYS A 69 5.69 15.42 5.90
CA LYS A 69 5.25 15.71 7.26
C LYS A 69 4.76 14.42 7.91
N GLU A 70 4.71 14.40 9.23
CA GLU A 70 4.09 13.30 9.97
C GLU A 70 2.61 13.15 9.59
N LEU A 71 2.14 11.92 9.45
CA LEU A 71 0.74 11.67 9.10
C LEU A 71 -0.18 12.02 10.24
N GLU A 72 -1.21 12.80 9.94
CA GLU A 72 -2.29 13.10 10.88
C GLU A 72 -3.10 11.83 11.17
N GLU A 73 -3.70 11.75 12.36
CA GLU A 73 -4.39 10.53 12.80
C GLU A 73 -5.61 10.20 11.92
N ASN A 74 -6.39 11.23 11.54
CA ASN A 74 -7.49 11.12 10.58
C ASN A 74 -7.03 10.56 9.22
N VAL A 75 -5.80 10.85 8.79
CA VAL A 75 -5.21 10.38 7.53
C VAL A 75 -4.84 8.90 7.65
N LYS A 76 -4.28 8.49 8.80
CA LYS A 76 -4.03 7.07 9.10
C LYS A 76 -5.33 6.27 9.17
N GLU A 77 -6.34 6.74 9.89
CA GLU A 77 -7.66 6.11 9.98
C GLU A 77 -8.29 5.94 8.59
N LYS A 78 -8.23 6.98 7.77
CA LYS A 78 -8.72 6.93 6.39
C LYS A 78 -7.93 5.91 5.56
N LEU A 79 -6.61 5.87 5.67
CA LEU A 79 -5.80 4.88 4.97
C LEU A 79 -6.14 3.45 5.43
N SER A 80 -6.27 3.23 6.73
CA SER A 80 -6.67 1.94 7.31
C SER A 80 -8.02 1.48 6.75
N GLN A 81 -9.05 2.33 6.81
CA GLN A 81 -10.40 2.01 6.33
C GLN A 81 -10.43 1.73 4.82
N PHE A 82 -9.86 2.62 4.00
CA PHE A 82 -9.96 2.48 2.55
C PHE A 82 -9.02 1.39 1.99
N CYS A 83 -7.87 1.17 2.63
CA CYS A 83 -6.90 0.16 2.20
C CYS A 83 -7.12 -1.19 2.87
N HIS A 84 -8.03 -1.30 3.86
CA HIS A 84 -8.28 -2.47 4.70
C HIS A 84 -6.97 -3.07 5.23
N VAL A 85 -6.20 -2.21 5.90
CA VAL A 85 -4.97 -2.58 6.61
C VAL A 85 -5.19 -2.16 8.07
N PRO A 86 -4.90 -3.04 9.05
CA PRO A 86 -5.08 -2.74 10.46
C PRO A 86 -4.26 -1.54 10.93
#